data_AF-X1SB22-F1
#
_entry.id   AF-X1SB22-F1
#
_cell.length_a   1.000
_cell.length_b   1.000
_cell.length_c   1.000
_cell.angle_alpha   90.00
_cell.angle_beta   90.00
_cell.angle_gamma   90.00
#
_symmetry.space_group_name_H-M   'P 1'
#
loop_
_entity.id
_entity.type
_entity.pdbx_description
1 polymer ?
#
loop_
_entity_poly.entity_id
_entity_poly.type
_entity_poly.pdbx_seq_one_letter_code
_entity_poly.pdbx_strand_id
1 'polypeptide(L)' 'DSKFSLGSRKDRHMHIGKGYIGLEGFRVLVNHKYLKDLPFILETPKNDEKDDLININLVKSLV' A
#
# COMPACT_ATOMS: atom_id res chain seq x y z
N ASP A 1 -1.72 -2.79 -1.39
CA ASP A 1 -1.07 -3.45 -2.55
C ASP A 1 -2.13 -4.18 -3.38
N SER A 2 -1.79 -4.69 -4.57
CA SER A 2 -2.69 -5.46 -5.43
C SER A 2 -2.41 -6.96 -5.32
N LYS A 3 -3.46 -7.76 -5.10
CA LYS A 3 -3.35 -9.23 -5.09
C LYS A 3 -3.05 -9.81 -6.47
N PHE A 4 -3.29 -9.07 -7.55
CA PHE A 4 -3.10 -9.52 -8.93
C PHE A 4 -2.24 -8.56 -9.74
N SER A 5 -1.65 -9.06 -10.82
CA SER A 5 -0.82 -8.29 -11.74
C SER A 5 -1.59 -7.16 -12.45
N LEU A 6 -0.84 -6.23 -13.02
CA LEU A 6 -1.35 -5.14 -13.86
C LEU A 6 -2.19 -5.70 -15.02
N GLY A 7 -3.31 -5.03 -15.33
CA GLY A 7 -4.20 -5.44 -16.42
C GLY A 7 -5.14 -6.59 -16.09
N SER A 8 -5.12 -7.14 -14.86
CA SER A 8 -5.96 -8.28 -14.45
C SER A 8 -7.46 -7.97 -14.34
N ARG A 9 -7.85 -6.69 -14.31
CA ARG A 9 -9.24 -6.22 -14.14
C ARG A 9 -9.93 -6.78 -12.88
N LYS A 10 -9.15 -6.97 -11.80
CA LYS A 10 -9.64 -7.44 -10.51
C LYS A 10 -9.36 -6.40 -9.45
N ASP A 11 -10.40 -6.02 -8.73
CA ASP A 11 -10.30 -5.14 -7.57
C ASP A 11 -10.15 -5.98 -6.30
N ARG A 12 -8.91 -6.41 -6.02
CA ARG A 12 -8.58 -7.23 -4.85
C ARG A 12 -7.32 -6.70 -4.20
N HIS A 13 -7.52 -6.02 -3.09
CA HIS A 13 -6.45 -5.44 -2.29
C HIS A 13 -5.63 -6.51 -1.56
N MET A 14 -4.40 -6.16 -1.21
CA MET A 14 -3.43 -6.98 -0.50
C MET A 14 -2.63 -6.11 0.48
N HIS A 15 -2.11 -6.70 1.56
CA HIS A 15 -1.18 -6.04 2.47
C HIS A 15 0.03 -5.45 1.75
N ILE A 16 0.57 -4.36 2.28
CA ILE A 16 1.65 -3.58 1.68
C ILE A 16 2.90 -4.44 1.47
N GLY A 17 3.42 -4.47 0.24
CA GLY A 17 4.60 -5.26 -0.13
C GLY A 17 4.35 -6.76 -0.28
N LYS A 18 3.09 -7.22 -0.14
CA LYS A 18 2.70 -8.62 -0.35
C LYS A 18 1.95 -8.84 -1.67
N GLY A 19 1.88 -7.81 -2.50
CA GLY A 19 1.21 -7.84 -3.80
C GLY A 19 2.13 -7.48 -4.97
N TYR A 20 1.52 -7.16 -6.11
CA TYR A 20 2.21 -6.91 -7.37
C TYR A 20 2.67 -5.45 -7.57
N ILE A 21 2.22 -4.49 -6.74
CA ILE A 21 2.75 -3.12 -6.76
C ILE A 21 4.13 -3.11 -6.07
N GLY A 22 4.25 -3.80 -4.94
CA GLY A 22 5.49 -3.95 -4.20
C GLY A 22 5.94 -2.67 -3.48
N LEU A 23 6.97 -2.82 -2.64
CA LEU A 23 7.44 -1.73 -1.78
C LEU A 23 8.01 -0.54 -2.55
N GLU A 24 8.66 -0.78 -3.70
CA GLU A 24 9.23 0.30 -4.50
C GLU A 24 8.14 1.19 -5.10
N GLY A 25 7.04 0.60 -5.59
CA GLY A 25 5.89 1.37 -6.07
C GLY A 25 5.29 2.26 -4.98
N PHE A 26 5.17 1.74 -3.76
CA PHE A 26 4.73 2.55 -2.62
C PHE A 26 5.74 3.64 -2.24
N ARG A 27 7.04 3.34 -2.23
CA ARG A 27 8.11 4.32 -1.95
C ARG A 27 8.04 5.51 -2.90
N VAL A 28 7.87 5.25 -4.20
CA VAL A 28 7.70 6.31 -5.21
C VAL A 28 6.42 7.11 -4.96
N LEU A 29 5.30 6.44 -4.68
CA LEU A 29 3.99 7.08 -4.52
C LEU A 29 3.94 8.02 -3.31
N VAL A 30 4.34 7.55 -2.13
CA VAL A 30 4.22 8.32 -0.88
C VAL A 30 5.21 9.49 -0.80
N ASN A 31 6.32 9.41 -1.53
CA ASN A 31 7.32 10.49 -1.63
C ASN A 31 7.12 11.39 -2.85
N HIS A 32 6.08 11.15 -3.66
CA HIS A 32 5.88 11.89 -4.89
C HIS A 32 5.65 13.39 -4.59
N LYS A 33 6.38 14.27 -5.29
CA LYS A 33 6.42 15.72 -5.02
C LYS A 33 5.05 16.42 -4.93
N TYR A 34 4.05 15.89 -5.64
CA TYR A 34 2.70 16.46 -5.66
C TYR A 34 1.70 15.76 -4.74
N LEU A 35 2.07 14.62 -4.14
CA LEU A 35 1.17 13.79 -3.35
C LEU A 35 1.60 13.66 -1.89
N LYS A 36 2.90 13.82 -1.58
CA LYS A 36 3.47 13.58 -0.24
C LYS A 36 2.80 14.34 0.91
N ASP A 37 2.17 15.48 0.62
CA ASP A 37 1.51 16.33 1.63
C ASP A 37 -0.02 16.05 1.71
N LEU A 38 -0.54 15.11 0.91
CA LEU A 38 -1.93 14.69 0.93
C LEU A 38 -2.14 13.51 1.88
N PRO A 39 -3.36 13.35 2.44
CA PRO A 39 -3.68 12.17 3.23
C PRO A 39 -3.74 10.91 2.35
N PHE A 40 -3.14 9.82 2.83
CA PHE A 40 -3.24 8.49 2.24
C PHE A 40 -4.09 7.59 3.13
N ILE A 41 -5.05 6.88 2.54
CA ILE A 41 -5.92 5.94 3.24
C ILE A 41 -5.52 4.51 2.83
N LEU A 42 -5.31 3.65 3.82
CA LEU A 42 -5.00 2.24 3.59
C LEU A 42 -6.27 1.41 3.73
N GLU A 43 -6.71 0.81 2.62
CA GLU A 43 -7.89 -0.07 2.54
C GLU A 43 -7.47 -1.52 2.32
N THR A 44 -6.44 -1.98 3.04
CA THR A 44 -5.98 -3.37 2.95
C THR A 44 -6.98 -4.31 3.64
N PRO A 45 -7.03 -5.60 3.26
CA PRO A 45 -7.78 -6.59 4.02
C PRO A 45 -7.39 -6.56 5.50
N LYS A 46 -8.35 -6.82 6.40
CA LYS A 46 -8.13 -6.85 7.84
C LYS A 46 -8.64 -8.17 8.39
N ASN A 47 -7.76 -8.93 9.03
CA ASN A 47 -8.14 -10.05 9.88
C ASN A 47 -8.17 -9.63 11.35
N ASP A 48 -7.28 -8.72 11.75
CA ASP A 48 -7.24 -8.09 13.07
C ASP A 48 -6.81 -6.60 13.00
N GLU A 49 -6.85 -5.89 14.12
CA GLU A 49 -6.43 -4.48 14.20
C GLU A 49 -4.91 -4.28 14.04
N LYS A 50 -4.11 -5.32 14.27
CA LYS A 50 -2.65 -5.23 14.13
C LYS A 50 -2.25 -5.15 12.67
N ASP A 51 -3.04 -5.71 11.76
CA ASP A 51 -2.83 -5.59 10.31
C ASP A 51 -2.72 -4.11 9.89
N ASP A 52 -3.55 -3.23 10.43
CA ASP A 52 -3.49 -1.79 10.14
C ASP A 52 -2.18 -1.19 10.64
N LEU A 53 -1.80 -1.49 11.90
CA LEU A 53 -0.56 -0.99 12.49
C LEU A 53 0.67 -1.46 11.71
N ILE A 54 0.68 -2.72 11.27
CA ILE A 54 1.76 -3.29 10.46
C ILE A 54 1.87 -2.56 9.12
N ASN A 55 0.75 -2.39 8.41
CA ASN A 55 0.73 -1.73 7.11
C ASN A 55 1.11 -0.24 7.23
N ILE A 56 0.59 0.48 8.23
CA ILE A 56 0.91 1.89 8.48
C ILE A 56 2.40 2.07 8.79
N ASN A 57 2.94 1.27 9.71
CA ASN A 57 4.35 1.36 10.09
C ASN A 57 5.28 1.01 8.93
N LEU A 58 4.89 0.04 8.10
CA LEU A 58 5.65 -0.31 6.90
C LEU A 58 5.64 0.82 5.89
N VAL A 59 4.51 1.48 5.62
CA VAL A 59 4.48 2.63 4.70
C VAL A 59 5.28 3.80 5.26
N LYS A 60 5.19 4.08 6.57
CA LYS A 60 5.96 5.14 7.22
C LYS A 60 7.47 4.95 7.14
N SER A 61 7.97 3.71 7.07
CA SER A 61 9.41 3.44 6.90
C SER A 61 9.90 3.62 5.46
N LEU A 62 9.00 3.92 4.52
CA LEU A 62 9.35 4.22 3.12
C LEU A 62 9.52 5.72 2.85
N VAL A 63 9.15 6.58 3.79
CA VAL A 63 9.31 8.05 3.72
C VAL A 63 10.72 8.44 4.15
#